data_AF-A0A6G1F505-F1
#
_entry.id   AF-A0A6G1F505-F1
#
_cell.length_a   1.000
_cell.length_b   1.000
_cell.length_c   1.000
_cell.angle_alpha   90.00
_cell.angle_beta   90.00
_cell.angle_gamma   90.00
#
_symmetry.space_group_name_H-M   'P 1'
#
loop_
_entity.id
_entity.type
_entity.pdbx_description
1 polymer ?
#
loop_
_entity_poly.entity_id
_entity_poly.type
_entity_poly.pdbx_seq_one_letter_code
_entity_poly.pdbx_strand_id
1 'polypeptide(L)' 'MSAQRWANLPYIHVASMTMRHYKASFKKDDEDRFTDVEKGKVKIVAGALLPHEIAAVAMRAEEDDVSELQCRR' A
#
# COMPACT_ATOMS: atom_id res chain seq x y z
N MET A 1 6.98 14.27 -19.32
CA MET A 1 6.05 13.13 -19.33
C MET A 1 6.87 11.86 -19.16
N SER A 2 7.09 11.43 -17.91
CA SER A 2 7.73 10.14 -17.64
C SER A 2 6.70 9.04 -17.89
N ALA A 3 7.02 8.09 -18.78
CA ALA A 3 6.13 7.01 -19.15
C ALA A 3 5.56 6.29 -17.92
N GLN A 4 4.23 6.15 -17.87
CA GLN A 4 3.46 5.32 -16.94
C GLN A 4 3.96 3.87 -16.96
N ARG A 5 5.06 3.58 -16.26
CA ARG A 5 5.65 2.24 -16.13
C ARG A 5 5.30 1.63 -14.76
N TRP A 6 4.04 1.74 -14.36
CA TRP A 6 3.52 1.13 -13.14
C TRP A 6 3.71 -0.39 -13.13
N ALA A 7 3.56 -1.02 -14.31
CA ALA A 7 3.83 -2.44 -14.52
C ALA A 7 5.26 -2.90 -14.14
N ASN A 8 6.25 -2.00 -14.24
CA ASN A 8 7.65 -2.33 -13.89
C ASN A 8 7.99 -2.04 -12.43
N LEU A 9 7.07 -1.45 -11.66
CA LEU A 9 7.35 -1.06 -10.28
C LEU A 9 7.38 -2.31 -9.38
N PRO A 10 8.48 -2.61 -8.68
CA PRO A 10 8.52 -3.74 -7.76
C PRO A 10 7.80 -3.39 -6.45
N TYR A 11 6.58 -3.92 -6.26
CA TYR A 11 5.73 -3.63 -5.09
C TYR A 11 6.37 -4.00 -3.75
N ILE A 12 7.32 -4.94 -3.75
CA ILE A 12 8.10 -5.33 -2.58
C ILE A 12 8.93 -4.15 -2.05
N HIS A 13 9.43 -3.26 -2.93
CA HIS A 13 10.25 -2.12 -2.53
C HIS A 13 9.45 -0.83 -2.34
N VAL A 14 8.16 -0.85 -2.65
CA VAL A 14 7.31 0.32 -2.43
C VAL A 14 7.10 0.44 -0.92
N ALA A 15 7.56 1.54 -0.35
CA ALA A 15 7.31 1.87 1.04
C ALA A 15 5.80 1.98 1.27
N SER A 16 5.31 1.42 2.37
CA SER A 16 3.90 1.47 2.76
C SER A 16 3.34 2.89 2.81
N MET A 17 4.16 3.87 3.23
CA MET A 17 3.81 5.30 3.22
C MET A 17 3.52 5.81 1.80
N THR A 18 4.29 5.37 0.79
CA THR A 18 4.07 5.74 -0.62
C THR A 18 2.76 5.16 -1.15
N MET A 19 2.45 3.91 -0.82
CA MET A 19 1.16 3.32 -1.19
C MET A 19 -0.01 4.06 -0.57
N ARG A 20 0.13 4.49 0.69
CA ARG A 20 -0.90 5.26 1.39
C ARG A 20 -1.12 6.64 0.76
N HIS A 21 -0.05 7.40 0.51
CA HIS A 21 -0.17 8.74 -0.07
C HIS A 21 -0.67 8.74 -1.51
N TYR A 22 -0.32 7.73 -2.31
CA TYR A 22 -0.64 7.67 -3.73
C TYR A 22 -1.70 6.63 -4.08
N LYS A 23 -2.56 6.22 -3.12
CA LYS A 23 -3.62 5.19 -3.30
C LYS A 23 -4.47 5.44 -4.54
N ALA A 24 -4.89 6.69 -4.76
CA ALA A 24 -5.70 7.06 -5.93
C ALA A 24 -4.97 6.83 -7.26
N SER A 25 -3.67 7.07 -7.31
CA SER A 25 -2.84 6.83 -8.49
C SER A 25 -2.63 5.33 -8.72
N PHE A 26 -2.32 4.56 -7.67
CA PHE A 26 -2.20 3.09 -7.77
C PHE A 26 -3.50 2.44 -8.26
N LYS A 27 -4.65 2.88 -7.73
CA LYS A 27 -5.95 2.35 -8.14
C LYS A 27 -6.31 2.72 -9.59
N LYS A 28 -5.90 3.89 -10.06
CA LYS A 28 -6.20 4.35 -11.43
C LYS A 28 -5.28 3.70 -12.48
N ASP A 29 -4.00 3.52 -12.16
CA ASP A 29 -2.99 3.09 -13.12
C ASP A 29 -2.65 1.58 -13.02
N ASP A 30 -2.91 0.91 -11.89
CA ASP A 30 -2.54 -0.50 -11.66
C ASP A 30 -3.49 -1.22 -10.66
N GLU A 31 -4.79 -1.23 -10.99
CA GLU A 31 -5.86 -1.78 -10.14
C GLU A 31 -5.69 -3.29 -9.88
N ASP A 32 -5.37 -4.08 -10.91
CA ASP A 32 -5.25 -5.54 -10.78
C ASP A 32 -4.21 -5.94 -9.73
N ARG A 33 -3.01 -5.34 -9.78
CA ARG A 33 -1.93 -5.63 -8.81
C ARG A 33 -2.22 -5.07 -7.43
N PHE A 34 -3.00 -3.98 -7.35
CA PHE A 34 -3.48 -3.45 -6.08
C PHE A 34 -4.47 -4.42 -5.40
N THR A 35 -5.37 -5.04 -6.17
CA THR A 35 -6.28 -6.04 -5.59
C THR A 35 -5.56 -7.32 -5.15
N ASP A 36 -4.47 -7.70 -5.81
CA ASP A 36 -3.67 -8.86 -5.40
C ASP A 36 -2.89 -8.60 -4.10
N VAL A 37 -2.53 -7.34 -3.84
CA VAL A 37 -2.00 -6.87 -2.56
C VAL A 37 -3.07 -6.94 -1.47
N GLU A 38 -4.28 -6.44 -1.72
CA GLU A 38 -5.41 -6.52 -0.78
C GLU A 38 -5.78 -7.97 -0.43
N LYS A 39 -5.69 -8.87 -1.41
CA LYS A 39 -5.88 -10.32 -1.23
C LYS A 39 -4.70 -11.00 -0.54
N GLY A 40 -3.61 -10.29 -0.27
CA GLY A 40 -2.41 -10.83 0.39
C GLY A 40 -1.55 -11.75 -0.48
N LYS A 41 -1.74 -11.75 -1.80
CA LYS A 41 -0.90 -12.56 -2.72
C LYS A 41 0.49 -11.96 -2.91
N VAL A 42 0.59 -10.63 -2.81
CA VAL A 42 1.85 -9.89 -2.97
C VAL A 42 2.19 -9.21 -1.65
N LYS A 43 3.40 -9.47 -1.15
CA LYS A 43 3.89 -8.91 0.13
C LYS A 43 4.45 -7.51 -0.08
N ILE A 44 4.00 -6.56 0.74
CA ILE A 44 4.58 -5.22 0.85
C ILE A 44 5.53 -5.18 2.05
N VAL A 45 6.56 -4.34 1.97
CA VAL A 45 7.46 -4.10 3.11
C VAL A 45 6.82 -3.16 4.12
N ALA A 46 6.60 -3.67 5.34
CA ALA A 46 6.05 -2.94 6.49
C ALA A 46 6.96 -1.86 7.08
N GLY A 47 8.21 -1.77 6.62
CA GLY A 47 9.26 -1.04 7.33
C GLY A 47 9.12 0.48 7.36
N ALA A 48 8.18 1.07 6.60
CA ALA A 48 8.06 2.52 6.49
C ALA A 48 6.99 3.14 7.41
N LEU A 49 6.04 2.35 7.94
CA LEU A 49 5.00 2.86 8.85
C LEU A 49 5.42 2.68 10.29
N LEU A 50 5.31 3.74 11.08
CA LEU A 50 5.60 3.68 12.51
C LEU A 50 4.41 3.04 13.24
N PRO A 51 4.63 2.24 14.31
CA PRO A 51 3.55 1.56 15.02
C PRO A 51 2.43 2.49 15.52
N HIS A 52 2.76 3.73 15.89
CA HIS A 52 1.77 4.72 16.33
C HIS A 52 0.94 5.29 15.17
N GLU A 53 1.49 5.34 13.95
CA GLU A 53 0.75 5.76 12.76
C GLU A 53 -0.28 4.71 12.36
N ILE A 54 0.08 3.43 12.49
CA ILE A 54 -0.83 2.29 12.29
C ILE A 54 -1.96 2.32 13.35
N ALA A 55 -1.60 2.49 14.62
CA ALA A 55 -2.57 2.55 15.72
C ALA A 55 -3.50 3.76 15.63
N ALA A 56 -2.97 4.93 15.24
CA ALA A 56 -3.76 6.15 15.08
C ALA A 56 -4.84 5.99 14.00
N VAL A 57 -4.55 5.22 12.94
CA VAL A 57 -5.51 4.94 11.87
C VAL A 57 -6.60 3.98 12.33
N ALA A 58 -6.20 2.89 13.00
CA ALA A 58 -7.15 1.94 13.59
C ALA A 58 -8.08 2.64 14.60
N MET A 59 -7.57 3.60 15.37
CA MET A 59 -8.37 4.39 16.32
C MET A 59 -9.28 5.44 15.66
N ARG A 60 -8.94 5.92 14.46
CA ARG A 60 -9.75 6.90 13.72
C ARG A 60 -10.85 6.26 12.89
N ALA A 61 -10.95 4.92 12.87
CA ALA A 61 -11.87 4.17 12.02
C ALA A 61 -11.79 4.57 10.53
N GLU A 62 -10.60 5.02 10.09
CA GLU A 62 -10.34 5.27 8.69
C GLU A 62 -9.92 3.95 8.03
N GLU A 63 -10.62 3.57 6.95
CA GLU A 63 -10.26 2.40 6.13
C GLU A 63 -8.89 2.61 5.48
N ASP A 64 -7.86 2.02 6.09
CA ASP A 64 -6.51 2.01 5.56
C ASP A 64 -6.04 0.56 5.36
N ASP A 65 -6.48 0.01 4.23
CA ASP A 65 -6.15 -1.34 3.76
C ASP A 65 -4.64 -1.57 3.79
N VAL A 66 -3.83 -0.53 3.51
CA VAL A 66 -2.36 -0.63 3.50
C VAL A 66 -1.83 -0.91 4.90
N SER A 67 -2.38 -0.26 5.93
CA SER A 67 -2.00 -0.45 7.33
C SER A 67 -2.39 -1.84 7.84
N GLU A 68 -3.59 -2.31 7.49
CA GLU A 68 -4.07 -3.65 7.86
C GLU A 68 -3.24 -4.77 7.24
N LEU A 69 -2.83 -4.59 5.98
CA LEU A 69 -1.96 -5.53 5.28
C LEU A 69 -0.56 -5.64 5.90
N GLN A 70 -0.08 -4.61 6.62
CA GLN A 70 1.16 -4.72 7.41
C GLN A 70 0.96 -5.44 8.75
N CYS A 71 -0.23 -5.35 9.34
CA CYS A 71 -0.55 -6.00 10.62
C CYS A 71 -0.80 -7.51 10.48
N ARG A 72 -1.30 -7.96 9.32
CA ARG A 72 -1.45 -9.38 9.01
C ARG A 72 -0.08 -9.99 8.67
N ARG A 73 0.57 -10.56 9.68
CA ARG A 73 1.80 -11.35 9.53
C ARG A 73 1.53 -12.77 9.06
#